data_AF-A0A5D2ZPY1-F1
#
_entry.id   AF-A0A5D2ZPY1-F1
#
_cell.length_a   1.000
_cell.length_b   1.000
_cell.length_c   1.000
_cell.angle_alpha   90.00
_cell.angle_beta   90.00
_cell.angle_gamma   90.00
#
_symmetry.space_group_name_H-M   'P 1'
#
loop_
_entity.id
_entity.type
_entity.pdbx_description
1 polymer ?
#
loop_
_entity_poly.entity_id
_entity_poly.type
_entity_poly.pdbx_seq_one_letter_code
_entity_poly.pdbx_strand_id
1 'polypeptide(L)'
;MVILMIVMLSRDATAVLLSCSVTQRTMLDLQQFAPEDMNKQDSSDAVFIQLGCMVRDMSLDVRLEAFEALGKIGLVSEDILLQTLSKKVLGINKDKAYKPIEGLDISVSAVAGAYIHGLEDEFSEVRMSACYSLRTLTVFSLRFACEALNLMMDMLNDDSTVIRLQALDTIHHMATSDHLKVEKIHIHRFLSVLVDSSSVIRSMTRKILKLAKLPQFELFKLCIDGLLGNLEIYPQDEADVLSALFHFGRNHGKFTVHIIEEVAPEMEPASGGKLSFDSTRVAAFLVLAISAPLSHEKDVSAIPPRIFSYAVTWLGRISYGLSDIMNQEKLLAYLSECSRSSTISLADFKINEALLTVEGDASIPLCSKVDSPVSMPFWKDSGGISDYHHQEFLSLGKSAAHAEYELGEHSELRKYVNLIFKKVKDSWSLVELGCTTEACKGIRACKEEVASFTTESPGSFGAVAFTLQYLQVIEMLAKVWGHLRATKMLNPNGVGKLELLFAKLDRRLREISNRFIGLSKGEELQILDLVLVACLLRLSKVEICCCNAAMKLLSSTVAHVEYLHKEGSIEPSNFVTEVKKSLHDADSSSSSSSCQPLLFKKLLDSFSLQQFVLYGTPRSVHAELAVPVD
;
A
#
# COMPACT_ATOMS: atom_id res chain seq x y z
N MET A 1 9.86 17.69 -42.22
CA MET A 1 9.29 17.38 -43.56
C MET A 1 9.79 16.06 -44.17
N VAL A 2 11.10 15.79 -44.27
CA VAL A 2 11.59 14.59 -44.99
C VAL A 2 11.33 13.26 -44.25
N ILE A 3 11.35 13.25 -42.92
CA ILE A 3 11.08 12.03 -42.13
C ILE A 3 9.58 11.69 -42.11
N LEU A 4 8.70 12.69 -42.17
CA LEU A 4 7.25 12.50 -42.21
C LEU A 4 6.75 12.02 -43.59
N MET A 5 7.43 12.41 -44.68
CA MET A 5 7.15 11.90 -46.03
C MET A 5 7.54 10.43 -46.22
N ILE A 6 8.53 9.93 -45.47
CA ILE A 6 8.93 8.50 -45.52
C ILE A 6 7.87 7.61 -44.86
N VAL A 7 7.11 8.13 -43.90
CA VAL A 7 6.01 7.42 -43.21
C VAL A 7 4.76 7.28 -44.11
N MET A 8 4.57 8.18 -45.08
CA MET A 8 3.33 8.26 -45.88
C MET A 8 3.33 7.43 -47.19
N LEU A 9 4.47 6.83 -47.61
CA LEU A 9 4.60 6.27 -48.96
C LEU A 9 4.66 4.74 -49.08
N SER A 10 4.44 3.96 -48.01
CA SER A 10 4.42 2.50 -48.14
C SER A 10 3.25 1.86 -47.41
N ARG A 11 2.27 1.38 -48.19
CA ARG A 11 1.08 0.65 -47.72
C ARG A 11 1.40 -0.69 -47.04
N ASP A 12 2.65 -1.15 -47.08
CA ASP A 12 3.10 -2.45 -46.54
C ASP A 12 4.21 -2.36 -45.48
N ALA A 13 4.59 -1.16 -45.02
CA ALA A 13 5.67 -0.97 -44.02
C ALA A 13 5.19 -0.47 -42.65
N THR A 14 3.90 -0.61 -42.34
CA THR A 14 3.26 -0.09 -41.12
C THR A 14 3.68 -0.81 -39.83
N ALA A 15 4.07 -2.09 -39.88
CA ALA A 15 4.37 -2.83 -38.65
C ALA A 15 5.78 -2.57 -38.05
N VAL A 16 6.77 -2.21 -38.88
CA VAL A 16 8.18 -2.14 -38.46
C VAL A 16 8.65 -0.72 -38.12
N LEU A 17 8.01 0.32 -38.68
CA LEU A 17 8.34 1.71 -38.36
C LEU A 17 7.52 2.26 -37.18
N LEU A 18 6.31 1.74 -36.93
CA LEU A 18 5.53 2.09 -35.73
C LEU A 18 6.12 1.53 -34.44
N SER A 19 6.80 0.38 -34.47
CA SER A 19 7.45 -0.19 -33.27
C SER A 19 8.64 0.65 -32.78
N CYS A 20 9.28 1.42 -33.67
CA CYS A 20 10.42 2.26 -33.31
C CYS A 20 10.05 3.71 -32.94
N SER A 21 8.82 4.17 -33.21
CA SER A 21 8.45 5.58 -33.06
C SER A 21 7.59 5.91 -31.85
N VAL A 22 6.97 4.95 -31.14
CA VAL A 22 6.20 5.27 -29.92
C VAL A 22 7.11 5.42 -28.67
N THR A 23 8.28 6.02 -28.85
CA THR A 23 9.08 6.51 -27.71
C THR A 23 8.56 7.88 -27.31
N GLN A 24 8.70 8.23 -26.04
CA GLN A 24 8.41 9.51 -25.37
C GLN A 24 8.67 10.82 -26.21
N ARG A 25 9.46 10.72 -27.28
CA ARG A 25 9.68 11.74 -28.31
C ARG A 25 8.44 12.04 -29.17
N THR A 26 7.68 11.05 -29.62
CA THR A 26 6.47 11.30 -30.44
C THR A 26 5.36 12.02 -29.69
N MET A 27 5.28 11.86 -28.36
CA MET A 27 4.35 12.63 -27.51
C MET A 27 4.70 14.14 -27.46
N LEU A 28 5.99 14.47 -27.38
CA LEU A 28 6.51 15.85 -27.41
C LEU A 28 6.41 16.45 -28.82
N ASP A 29 6.70 15.64 -29.84
CA ASP A 29 6.64 16.05 -31.23
C ASP A 29 5.18 16.34 -31.65
N LEU A 30 4.20 15.47 -31.31
CA LEU A 30 2.78 15.70 -31.64
C LEU A 30 2.17 16.93 -30.95
N GLN A 31 2.62 17.29 -29.74
CA GLN A 31 2.20 18.54 -29.09
C GLN A 31 2.83 19.79 -29.74
N GLN A 32 3.99 19.67 -30.39
CA GLN A 32 4.66 20.77 -31.09
C GLN A 32 4.15 21.00 -32.51
N PHE A 33 3.39 20.06 -33.10
CA PHE A 33 2.86 20.16 -34.47
C PHE A 33 1.38 20.57 -34.54
N ALA A 34 0.76 20.98 -33.43
CA ALA A 34 -0.57 21.59 -33.48
C ALA A 34 -0.50 22.88 -34.32
N PRO A 35 -1.41 23.07 -35.31
CA PRO A 35 -1.52 24.33 -36.04
C PRO A 35 -1.65 25.50 -35.04
N GLU A 36 -1.03 26.65 -35.32
CA GLU A 36 -1.01 27.81 -34.42
C GLU A 36 -2.42 28.30 -33.99
N ASP A 37 -3.47 27.89 -34.71
CA ASP A 37 -4.89 28.23 -34.47
C ASP A 37 -5.72 27.14 -33.75
N MET A 38 -5.15 25.97 -33.38
CA MET A 38 -5.92 24.90 -32.72
C MET A 38 -6.02 25.05 -31.20
N ASN A 39 -7.23 24.87 -30.67
CA ASN A 39 -7.46 24.81 -29.23
C ASN A 39 -6.68 23.63 -28.60
N LYS A 40 -6.09 23.84 -27.42
CA LYS A 40 -5.36 22.80 -26.66
C LYS A 40 -6.19 21.53 -26.43
N GLN A 41 -7.50 21.69 -26.23
CA GLN A 41 -8.43 20.56 -26.12
C GLN A 41 -8.50 19.76 -27.42
N ASP A 42 -8.75 20.42 -28.56
CA ASP A 42 -8.91 19.73 -29.85
C ASP A 42 -7.61 19.05 -30.30
N SER A 43 -6.44 19.61 -29.96
CA SER A 43 -5.14 18.97 -30.19
C SER A 43 -4.96 17.72 -29.33
N SER A 44 -5.30 17.80 -28.04
CA SER A 44 -5.22 16.65 -27.13
C SER A 44 -6.20 15.54 -27.53
N ASP A 45 -7.42 15.91 -27.92
CA ASP A 45 -8.44 15.00 -28.45
C ASP A 45 -7.97 14.29 -29.72
N ALA A 46 -7.34 15.02 -30.65
CA ALA A 46 -6.81 14.44 -31.88
C ALA A 46 -5.72 13.40 -31.61
N VAL A 47 -4.79 13.69 -30.69
CA VAL A 47 -3.74 12.74 -30.26
C VAL A 47 -4.36 11.53 -29.57
N PHE A 48 -5.36 11.74 -28.70
CA PHE A 48 -6.07 10.65 -28.02
C PHE A 48 -6.77 9.73 -29.01
N ILE A 49 -7.46 10.28 -30.01
CA ILE A 49 -8.14 9.50 -31.05
C ILE A 49 -7.11 8.69 -31.86
N GLN A 50 -5.98 9.29 -32.23
CA GLN A 50 -4.94 8.61 -32.99
C GLN A 50 -4.37 7.41 -32.22
N LEU A 51 -4.01 7.60 -30.94
CA LEU A 51 -3.53 6.51 -30.09
C LEU A 51 -4.61 5.44 -29.89
N GLY A 52 -5.87 5.84 -29.75
CA GLY A 52 -7.00 4.93 -29.65
C GLY A 52 -7.22 4.06 -30.89
N CYS A 53 -6.73 4.46 -32.06
CA CYS A 53 -6.74 3.62 -33.26
C CYS A 53 -5.65 2.52 -33.20
N MET A 54 -4.54 2.79 -32.51
CA MET A 54 -3.38 1.89 -32.42
C MET A 54 -3.59 0.73 -31.45
N VAL A 55 -4.60 0.80 -30.57
CA VAL A 55 -4.90 -0.28 -29.61
C VAL A 55 -5.37 -1.58 -30.27
N ARG A 56 -5.61 -1.56 -31.58
CA ARG A 56 -6.00 -2.74 -32.39
C ARG A 56 -4.89 -3.19 -33.33
N ASP A 57 -3.68 -2.67 -33.16
CA ASP A 57 -2.55 -3.07 -33.99
C ASP A 57 -2.25 -4.57 -33.82
N MET A 58 -1.71 -5.19 -34.87
CA MET A 58 -1.32 -6.59 -34.83
C MET A 58 -0.16 -6.84 -33.86
N SER A 59 0.71 -5.84 -33.66
CA SER A 59 1.83 -5.92 -32.72
C SER A 59 1.37 -5.72 -31.28
N LEU A 60 1.69 -6.69 -30.43
CA LEU A 60 1.51 -6.62 -28.98
C LEU A 60 2.16 -5.35 -28.40
N ASP A 61 3.39 -5.05 -28.79
CA ASP A 61 4.16 -3.91 -28.26
C ASP A 61 3.50 -2.57 -28.59
N VAL A 62 2.93 -2.45 -29.80
CA VAL A 62 2.19 -1.26 -30.22
C VAL A 62 0.90 -1.11 -29.40
N ARG A 63 0.17 -2.19 -29.15
CA ARG A 63 -1.03 -2.15 -28.31
C ARG A 63 -0.72 -1.74 -26.87
N LEU A 64 0.38 -2.28 -26.30
CA LEU A 64 0.83 -1.93 -24.95
C LEU A 64 1.14 -0.44 -24.82
N GLU A 65 2.00 0.07 -25.70
CA GLU A 65 2.44 1.46 -25.63
C GLU A 65 1.29 2.42 -25.98
N ALA A 66 0.35 2.01 -26.85
CA ALA A 66 -0.84 2.81 -27.13
C ALA A 66 -1.70 3.01 -25.87
N PHE A 67 -1.98 1.96 -25.09
CA PHE A 67 -2.71 2.12 -23.83
C PHE A 67 -1.90 2.91 -22.78
N GLU A 68 -0.59 2.67 -22.68
CA GLU A 68 0.25 3.43 -21.77
C GLU A 68 0.24 4.93 -22.10
N ALA A 69 0.28 5.27 -23.39
CA ALA A 69 0.22 6.65 -23.86
C ALA A 69 -1.17 7.28 -23.65
N LEU A 70 -2.26 6.54 -23.91
CA LEU A 70 -3.63 7.00 -23.64
C LEU A 70 -3.81 7.41 -22.18
N GLY A 71 -3.28 6.61 -21.25
CA GLY A 71 -3.37 6.87 -19.81
C GLY A 71 -2.57 8.10 -19.34
N LYS A 72 -1.62 8.60 -20.15
CA LYS A 72 -0.81 9.78 -19.85
C LYS A 72 -1.46 11.08 -20.35
N ILE A 73 -2.53 11.01 -21.14
CA ILE A 73 -3.18 12.20 -21.68
C ILE A 73 -3.99 12.90 -20.58
N GLY A 74 -3.61 14.14 -20.28
CA GLY A 74 -4.16 14.92 -19.17
C GLY A 74 -5.49 15.63 -19.46
N LEU A 75 -5.95 15.61 -20.71
CA LEU A 75 -7.11 16.40 -21.15
C LEU A 75 -7.79 15.73 -22.34
N VAL A 76 -9.04 15.27 -22.18
CA VAL A 76 -9.81 14.60 -23.25
C VAL A 76 -11.28 14.94 -23.10
N SER A 77 -11.96 15.19 -24.22
CA SER A 77 -13.40 15.47 -24.22
C SER A 77 -14.21 14.25 -23.81
N GLU A 78 -15.26 14.48 -23.00
CA GLU A 78 -16.07 13.39 -22.41
C GLU A 78 -16.70 12.49 -23.47
N ASP A 79 -17.15 13.03 -24.60
CA ASP A 79 -17.76 12.28 -25.69
C ASP A 79 -16.78 11.29 -26.34
N ILE A 80 -15.50 11.66 -26.47
CA ILE A 80 -14.45 10.78 -27.00
C ILE A 80 -14.17 9.67 -25.99
N LEU A 81 -14.04 10.02 -24.71
CA LEU A 81 -13.87 9.04 -23.63
C LEU A 81 -15.02 8.02 -23.64
N LEU A 82 -16.27 8.48 -23.67
CA LEU A 82 -17.44 7.59 -23.71
C LEU A 82 -17.48 6.73 -24.97
N GLN A 83 -17.03 7.25 -26.12
CA GLN A 83 -16.94 6.46 -27.34
C GLN A 83 -15.99 5.26 -27.18
N THR A 84 -14.87 5.41 -26.46
CA THR A 84 -13.92 4.32 -26.23
C THR A 84 -14.47 3.15 -25.42
N LEU A 85 -15.52 3.39 -24.61
CA LEU A 85 -16.21 2.37 -23.83
C LEU A 85 -17.42 1.75 -24.54
N SER A 86 -17.80 2.24 -25.72
CA SER A 86 -18.99 1.77 -26.42
C SER A 86 -18.66 1.03 -27.71
N LYS A 87 -19.11 -0.23 -27.84
CA LYS A 87 -19.04 -0.98 -29.11
C LYS A 87 -19.84 -0.29 -30.24
N LYS A 88 -20.80 0.59 -29.90
CA LYS A 88 -21.62 1.34 -30.85
C LYS A 88 -21.07 2.75 -31.03
N VAL A 89 -21.09 3.25 -32.26
CA VAL A 89 -20.78 4.65 -32.54
C VAL A 89 -21.88 5.53 -31.94
N LEU A 90 -21.52 6.37 -30.99
CA LEU A 90 -22.42 7.27 -30.27
C LEU A 90 -22.79 8.45 -31.18
N GLY A 91 -24.05 8.88 -31.11
CA GLY A 91 -24.61 9.86 -32.05
C GLY A 91 -24.11 11.31 -31.91
N ILE A 92 -23.29 11.62 -30.90
CA ILE A 92 -22.98 13.00 -30.50
C ILE A 92 -21.98 13.68 -31.44
N ASN A 93 -21.14 12.94 -32.19
CA ASN A 93 -20.08 13.52 -33.04
C ASN A 93 -19.78 12.69 -34.29
N LYS A 94 -20.80 12.19 -35.01
CA LYS A 94 -20.60 11.39 -36.23
C LYS A 94 -19.76 12.11 -37.30
N ASP A 95 -19.85 13.43 -37.36
CA ASP A 95 -19.27 14.25 -38.44
C ASP A 95 -18.12 15.17 -37.97
N LYS A 96 -17.73 15.12 -36.69
CA LYS A 96 -16.62 15.94 -36.17
C LYS A 96 -15.29 15.26 -36.49
N ALA A 97 -14.65 15.70 -37.57
CA ALA A 97 -13.31 15.26 -37.97
C ALA A 97 -12.24 16.04 -37.19
N TYR A 98 -11.30 15.32 -36.59
CA TYR A 98 -10.12 15.91 -35.96
C TYR A 98 -8.92 15.79 -36.91
N LYS A 99 -8.11 16.85 -37.00
CA LYS A 99 -6.93 16.94 -37.87
C LYS A 99 -5.66 17.00 -37.01
N PRO A 100 -5.12 15.85 -36.56
CA PRO A 100 -3.84 15.84 -35.85
C PRO A 100 -2.66 16.17 -36.77
N ILE A 101 -2.77 15.90 -38.08
CA ILE A 101 -1.76 16.14 -39.11
C ILE A 101 -2.46 16.59 -40.41
N GLU A 102 -1.88 17.51 -41.18
CA GLU A 102 -2.39 17.89 -42.51
C GLU A 102 -2.57 16.65 -43.40
N GLY A 103 -3.82 16.38 -43.82
CA GLY A 103 -4.17 15.33 -44.78
C GLY A 103 -4.76 14.04 -44.21
N LEU A 104 -4.89 13.89 -42.87
CA LEU A 104 -5.53 12.74 -42.24
C LEU A 104 -6.72 13.16 -41.37
N ASP A 105 -7.93 12.99 -41.89
CA ASP A 105 -9.17 13.19 -41.13
C ASP A 105 -9.47 11.92 -40.32
N ILE A 106 -9.39 12.03 -38.99
CA ILE A 106 -9.75 10.92 -38.09
C ILE A 106 -11.07 11.24 -37.38
N SER A 107 -12.01 10.30 -37.48
CA SER A 107 -13.33 10.40 -36.83
C SER A 107 -13.28 9.81 -35.42
N VAL A 108 -14.06 10.38 -34.49
CA VAL A 108 -14.28 9.84 -33.14
C VAL A 108 -14.80 8.39 -33.18
N SER A 109 -15.52 8.02 -34.24
CA SER A 109 -15.99 6.65 -34.44
C SER A 109 -14.86 5.61 -34.54
N ALA A 110 -13.63 6.02 -34.89
CA ALA A 110 -12.48 5.13 -35.03
C ALA A 110 -12.05 4.50 -33.70
N VAL A 111 -12.30 5.18 -32.58
CA VAL A 111 -11.96 4.67 -31.24
C VAL A 111 -13.11 3.94 -30.55
N ALA A 112 -14.22 3.68 -31.26
CA ALA A 112 -15.40 3.03 -30.70
C ALA A 112 -15.08 1.65 -30.12
N GLY A 113 -15.20 1.49 -28.79
CA GLY A 113 -14.91 0.24 -28.09
C GLY A 113 -13.41 -0.08 -27.97
N ALA A 114 -12.54 0.90 -28.13
CA ALA A 114 -11.09 0.77 -27.95
C ALA A 114 -10.73 0.06 -26.64
N TYR A 115 -11.30 0.48 -25.50
CA TYR A 115 -11.01 -0.15 -24.22
C TYR A 115 -11.62 -1.54 -24.07
N ILE A 116 -12.77 -1.80 -24.69
CA ILE A 116 -13.34 -3.15 -24.64
C ILE A 116 -12.41 -4.14 -25.34
N HIS A 117 -11.85 -3.75 -26.50
CA HIS A 117 -10.85 -4.56 -27.18
C HIS A 117 -9.59 -4.80 -26.34
N GLY A 118 -9.06 -3.77 -25.67
CA GLY A 118 -7.89 -3.93 -24.80
C GLY A 118 -8.14 -4.80 -23.59
N LEU A 119 -9.32 -4.69 -22.98
CA LEU A 119 -9.72 -5.50 -21.83
C LEU A 119 -10.06 -6.95 -22.20
N GLU A 120 -10.53 -7.20 -23.42
CA GLU A 120 -10.79 -8.54 -23.97
C GLU A 120 -9.57 -9.12 -24.73
N ASP A 121 -8.37 -8.51 -24.61
CA ASP A 121 -7.17 -8.91 -25.36
C ASP A 121 -6.64 -10.29 -24.92
N GLU A 122 -6.08 -11.03 -25.88
CA GLU A 122 -5.52 -12.37 -25.65
C GLU A 122 -4.30 -12.33 -24.71
N PHE A 123 -3.54 -11.22 -24.70
CA PHE A 123 -2.38 -11.04 -23.85
C PHE A 123 -2.73 -10.30 -22.57
N SER A 124 -2.36 -10.90 -21.44
CA SER A 124 -2.59 -10.34 -20.10
C SER A 124 -1.94 -8.97 -19.89
N GLU A 125 -0.84 -8.71 -20.58
CA GLU A 125 -0.07 -7.48 -20.56
C GLU A 125 -0.87 -6.32 -21.17
N VAL A 126 -1.59 -6.60 -22.26
CA VAL A 126 -2.44 -5.59 -22.92
C VAL A 126 -3.67 -5.32 -22.06
N ARG A 127 -4.29 -6.36 -21.50
CA ARG A 127 -5.41 -6.22 -20.54
C ARG A 127 -5.00 -5.37 -19.33
N MET A 128 -3.81 -5.62 -18.79
CA MET A 128 -3.22 -4.84 -17.70
C MET A 128 -3.02 -3.37 -18.08
N SER A 129 -2.36 -3.09 -19.21
CA SER A 129 -2.12 -1.72 -19.67
C SER A 129 -3.42 -0.95 -19.92
N ALA A 130 -4.41 -1.60 -20.55
CA ALA A 130 -5.74 -1.03 -20.76
C ALA A 130 -6.45 -0.70 -19.44
N CYS A 131 -6.41 -1.61 -18.47
CA CYS A 131 -7.01 -1.42 -17.15
C CYS A 131 -6.32 -0.28 -16.36
N TYR A 132 -4.99 -0.21 -16.42
CA TYR A 132 -4.21 0.86 -15.81
C TYR A 132 -4.49 2.22 -16.47
N SER A 133 -4.60 2.26 -17.80
CA SER A 133 -4.95 3.47 -18.53
C SER A 133 -6.36 3.96 -18.17
N LEU A 134 -7.33 3.07 -18.00
CA LEU A 134 -8.67 3.46 -17.51
C LEU A 134 -8.61 4.15 -16.15
N ARG A 135 -7.78 3.65 -15.22
CA ARG A 135 -7.61 4.26 -13.89
C ARG A 135 -7.35 5.76 -14.00
N THR A 136 -6.39 6.17 -14.82
CA THR A 136 -6.00 7.59 -14.92
C THR A 136 -7.06 8.46 -15.58
N LEU A 137 -7.91 7.89 -16.44
CA LEU A 137 -8.97 8.63 -17.14
C LEU A 137 -10.26 8.77 -16.32
N THR A 138 -10.51 7.91 -15.35
CA THR A 138 -11.76 7.91 -14.55
C THR A 138 -11.97 9.16 -13.70
N VAL A 139 -10.90 9.93 -13.45
CA VAL A 139 -10.99 11.21 -12.72
C VAL A 139 -11.49 12.37 -13.58
N PHE A 140 -11.52 12.23 -14.91
CA PHE A 140 -11.94 13.31 -15.81
C PHE A 140 -13.45 13.46 -15.94
N SER A 141 -14.21 12.37 -15.81
CA SER A 141 -15.66 12.39 -15.93
C SER A 141 -16.32 11.35 -15.04
N LEU A 142 -17.30 11.79 -14.26
CA LEU A 142 -18.17 10.93 -13.46
C LEU A 142 -18.96 9.96 -14.34
N ARG A 143 -19.45 10.41 -15.50
CA ARG A 143 -20.23 9.57 -16.41
C ARG A 143 -19.35 8.49 -17.04
N PHE A 144 -18.13 8.85 -17.44
CA PHE A 144 -17.14 7.89 -17.93
C PHE A 144 -16.76 6.88 -16.85
N ALA A 145 -16.54 7.32 -15.59
CA ALA A 145 -16.24 6.43 -14.48
C ALA A 145 -17.36 5.39 -14.24
N CYS A 146 -18.63 5.79 -14.33
CA CYS A 146 -19.76 4.86 -14.22
C CYS A 146 -19.75 3.79 -15.32
N GLU A 147 -19.52 4.18 -16.58
CA GLU A 147 -19.47 3.22 -17.69
C GLU A 147 -18.23 2.32 -17.60
N ALA A 148 -17.09 2.87 -17.19
CA ALA A 148 -15.87 2.11 -16.98
C ALA A 148 -16.02 1.10 -15.83
N LEU A 149 -16.81 1.44 -14.79
CA LEU A 149 -17.09 0.53 -13.68
C LEU A 149 -17.72 -0.78 -14.16
N ASN A 150 -18.65 -0.73 -15.13
CA ASN A 150 -19.25 -1.94 -15.71
C ASN A 150 -18.18 -2.88 -16.29
N LEU A 151 -17.22 -2.32 -17.04
CA LEU A 151 -16.12 -3.11 -17.60
C LEU A 151 -15.17 -3.61 -16.49
N MET A 152 -14.93 -2.81 -15.45
CA MET A 152 -14.11 -3.26 -14.32
C MET A 152 -14.77 -4.43 -13.58
N MET A 153 -16.10 -4.46 -13.46
CA MET A 153 -16.81 -5.61 -12.87
C MET A 153 -16.55 -6.91 -13.63
N ASP A 154 -16.44 -6.84 -14.95
CA ASP A 154 -16.07 -7.98 -15.79
C ASP A 154 -14.61 -8.38 -15.55
N MET A 155 -13.69 -7.41 -15.48
CA MET A 155 -12.26 -7.66 -15.22
C MET A 155 -11.97 -8.28 -13.85
N LEU A 156 -12.87 -8.12 -12.88
CA LEU A 156 -12.75 -8.85 -11.63
C LEU A 156 -12.80 -10.37 -11.84
N ASN A 157 -13.37 -10.89 -12.95
CA ASN A 157 -13.44 -12.34 -13.24
C ASN A 157 -12.25 -12.84 -14.06
N ASP A 158 -11.26 -11.98 -14.33
CA ASP A 158 -10.07 -12.36 -15.09
C ASP A 158 -9.33 -13.52 -14.39
N ASP A 159 -8.76 -14.42 -15.19
CA ASP A 159 -8.00 -15.57 -14.73
C ASP A 159 -6.72 -15.14 -13.99
N SER A 160 -6.13 -14.03 -14.43
CA SER A 160 -4.96 -13.42 -13.79
C SER A 160 -5.33 -12.66 -12.53
N THR A 161 -4.81 -13.13 -11.40
CA THR A 161 -4.94 -12.45 -10.09
C THR A 161 -4.41 -11.01 -10.14
N VAL A 162 -3.40 -10.75 -10.97
CA VAL A 162 -2.79 -9.44 -11.11
C VAL A 162 -3.75 -8.47 -11.81
N ILE A 163 -4.45 -8.92 -12.85
CA ILE A 163 -5.46 -8.11 -13.55
C ILE A 163 -6.66 -7.86 -12.65
N ARG A 164 -7.14 -8.88 -11.92
CA ARG A 164 -8.20 -8.69 -10.91
C ARG A 164 -7.82 -7.61 -9.89
N LEU A 165 -6.56 -7.62 -9.42
CA LEU A 165 -6.06 -6.62 -8.48
C LEU A 165 -6.01 -5.22 -9.12
N GLN A 166 -5.56 -5.10 -10.36
CA GLN A 166 -5.53 -3.82 -11.08
C GLN A 166 -6.95 -3.26 -11.28
N ALA A 167 -7.93 -4.11 -11.60
CA ALA A 167 -9.33 -3.71 -11.71
C ALA A 167 -9.86 -3.18 -10.37
N LEU A 168 -9.56 -3.84 -9.25
CA LEU A 168 -9.91 -3.35 -7.92
C LEU A 168 -9.21 -2.04 -7.58
N ASP A 169 -7.92 -1.89 -7.90
CA ASP A 169 -7.17 -0.65 -7.71
C ASP A 169 -7.76 0.51 -8.55
N THR A 170 -8.22 0.23 -9.77
CA THR A 170 -8.98 1.19 -10.60
C THR A 170 -10.30 1.59 -9.94
N ILE A 171 -11.10 0.64 -9.45
CA ILE A 171 -12.35 0.90 -8.73
C ILE A 171 -12.08 1.68 -7.42
N HIS A 172 -11.02 1.33 -6.70
CA HIS A 172 -10.60 2.04 -5.49
C HIS A 172 -10.26 3.49 -5.83
N HIS A 173 -9.57 3.74 -6.95
CA HIS A 173 -9.28 5.09 -7.40
C HIS A 173 -10.54 5.91 -7.69
N MET A 174 -11.55 5.30 -8.33
CA MET A 174 -12.87 5.92 -8.50
C MET A 174 -13.50 6.27 -7.15
N ALA A 175 -13.40 5.38 -6.15
CA ALA A 175 -13.94 5.62 -4.81
C ALA A 175 -13.24 6.79 -4.10
N THR A 176 -11.91 6.83 -4.16
CA THR A 176 -11.11 7.93 -3.56
C THR A 176 -11.36 9.28 -4.23
N SER A 177 -11.81 9.29 -5.48
CA SER A 177 -12.09 10.49 -6.25
C SER A 177 -13.58 10.87 -6.23
N ASP A 178 -14.39 10.24 -5.38
CA ASP A 178 -15.86 10.39 -5.28
C ASP A 178 -16.61 10.17 -6.61
N HIS A 179 -16.06 9.30 -7.48
CA HIS A 179 -16.61 8.94 -8.78
C HIS A 179 -17.20 7.52 -8.82
N LEU A 180 -17.11 6.76 -7.73
CA LEU A 180 -17.69 5.42 -7.64
C LEU A 180 -19.20 5.49 -7.39
N LYS A 181 -20.01 5.05 -8.36
CA LYS A 181 -21.45 4.83 -8.19
C LYS A 181 -21.78 3.34 -8.22
N VAL A 182 -22.11 2.79 -7.07
CA VAL A 182 -22.48 1.38 -6.94
C VAL A 182 -23.99 1.22 -7.12
N GLU A 183 -24.38 0.39 -8.07
CA GLU A 183 -25.76 0.02 -8.35
C GLU A 183 -26.00 -1.45 -8.00
N LYS A 184 -27.27 -1.87 -8.02
CA LYS A 184 -27.67 -3.25 -7.69
C LYS A 184 -26.93 -4.31 -8.53
N ILE A 185 -26.67 -4.01 -9.81
CA ILE A 185 -25.96 -4.91 -10.72
C ILE A 185 -24.50 -5.15 -10.31
N HIS A 186 -23.88 -4.22 -9.56
CA HIS A 186 -22.47 -4.29 -9.15
C HIS A 186 -22.28 -5.07 -7.84
N ILE A 187 -23.28 -5.07 -6.95
CA ILE A 187 -23.11 -5.60 -5.58
C ILE A 187 -22.69 -7.06 -5.57
N HIS A 188 -23.41 -7.94 -6.27
CA HIS A 188 -23.08 -9.37 -6.29
C HIS A 188 -21.66 -9.66 -6.76
N ARG A 189 -21.11 -8.77 -7.61
CA ARG A 189 -19.72 -8.88 -8.05
C ARG A 189 -18.74 -8.58 -6.92
N PHE A 190 -18.95 -7.53 -6.14
CA PHE A 190 -18.12 -7.27 -4.95
C PHE A 190 -18.22 -8.40 -3.93
N LEU A 191 -19.42 -8.93 -3.69
CA LEU A 191 -19.62 -10.02 -2.74
C LEU A 191 -18.88 -11.29 -3.16
N SER A 192 -18.83 -11.61 -4.46
CA SER A 192 -18.05 -12.75 -4.93
C SER A 192 -16.53 -12.52 -4.85
N VAL A 193 -16.04 -11.28 -4.95
CA VAL A 193 -14.62 -10.97 -4.72
C VAL A 193 -14.23 -11.03 -3.25
N LEU A 194 -15.16 -10.74 -2.33
CA LEU A 194 -14.92 -10.91 -0.89
C LEU A 194 -14.61 -12.37 -0.50
N VAL A 195 -14.92 -13.35 -1.35
CA VAL A 195 -14.62 -14.76 -1.09
C VAL A 195 -13.46 -15.30 -1.96
N ASP A 196 -12.72 -14.43 -2.66
CA ASP A 196 -11.57 -14.81 -3.48
C ASP A 196 -10.49 -15.51 -2.64
N SER A 197 -9.82 -16.50 -3.23
CA SER A 197 -8.68 -17.23 -2.65
C SER A 197 -7.54 -16.31 -2.18
N SER A 198 -7.29 -15.20 -2.90
CA SER A 198 -6.21 -14.26 -2.62
C SER A 198 -6.58 -13.25 -1.53
N SER A 199 -5.82 -13.24 -0.44
CA SER A 199 -6.01 -12.30 0.68
C SER A 199 -5.86 -10.84 0.25
N VAL A 200 -4.98 -10.55 -0.72
CA VAL A 200 -4.75 -9.19 -1.25
C VAL A 200 -5.99 -8.67 -1.98
N ILE A 201 -6.64 -9.53 -2.77
CA ILE A 201 -7.87 -9.23 -3.49
C ILE A 201 -9.02 -8.94 -2.51
N ARG A 202 -9.19 -9.80 -1.49
CA ARG A 202 -10.20 -9.59 -0.44
C ARG A 202 -9.97 -8.30 0.33
N SER A 203 -8.71 -8.01 0.69
CA SER A 203 -8.33 -6.77 1.39
C SER A 203 -8.62 -5.53 0.56
N MET A 204 -8.25 -5.49 -0.72
CA MET A 204 -8.53 -4.36 -1.60
C MET A 204 -10.05 -4.13 -1.77
N THR A 205 -10.82 -5.20 -1.87
CA THR A 205 -12.29 -5.12 -1.92
C THR A 205 -12.86 -4.46 -0.68
N ARG A 206 -12.38 -4.84 0.51
CA ARG A 206 -12.77 -4.18 1.76
C ARG A 206 -12.35 -2.70 1.79
N LYS A 207 -11.17 -2.33 1.27
CA LYS A 207 -10.75 -0.92 1.12
C LYS A 207 -11.73 -0.12 0.24
N ILE A 208 -12.27 -0.72 -0.83
CA ILE A 208 -13.30 -0.09 -1.68
C ILE A 208 -14.61 0.07 -0.91
N LEU A 209 -15.08 -0.99 -0.24
CA LEU A 209 -16.34 -0.97 0.51
C LEU A 209 -16.33 0.05 1.66
N LYS A 210 -15.18 0.30 2.30
CA LYS A 210 -14.99 1.38 3.27
C LYS A 210 -15.35 2.77 2.73
N LEU A 211 -15.20 2.98 1.41
CA LEU A 211 -15.42 4.27 0.74
C LEU A 211 -16.72 4.31 -0.06
N ALA A 212 -17.36 3.16 -0.29
CA ALA A 212 -18.55 3.07 -1.11
C ALA A 212 -19.74 3.83 -0.48
N LYS A 213 -20.48 4.57 -1.31
CA LYS A 213 -21.75 5.20 -0.96
C LYS A 213 -22.87 4.42 -1.65
N LEU A 214 -23.80 3.89 -0.86
CA LEU A 214 -24.89 3.08 -1.36
C LEU A 214 -26.21 3.86 -1.30
N PRO A 215 -26.97 3.92 -2.41
CA PRO A 215 -28.19 4.72 -2.48
C PRO A 215 -29.39 4.06 -1.78
N GLN A 216 -29.32 2.76 -1.49
CA GLN A 216 -30.47 1.95 -1.06
C GLN A 216 -30.11 1.05 0.13
N PHE A 217 -31.07 0.91 1.06
CA PHE A 217 -30.91 0.10 2.28
C PHE A 217 -30.68 -1.38 1.96
N GLU A 218 -31.34 -1.91 0.93
CA GLU A 218 -31.20 -3.31 0.54
C GLU A 218 -29.77 -3.64 0.09
N LEU A 219 -29.11 -2.71 -0.61
CA LEU A 219 -27.71 -2.88 -1.03
C LEU A 219 -26.76 -2.83 0.17
N PHE A 220 -27.06 -1.96 1.15
CA PHE A 220 -26.33 -1.88 2.41
C PHE A 220 -26.42 -3.20 3.19
N LYS A 221 -27.62 -3.77 3.31
CA LYS A 221 -27.84 -5.07 3.96
C LYS A 221 -27.08 -6.20 3.25
N LEU A 222 -27.14 -6.27 1.93
CA LEU A 222 -26.40 -7.27 1.14
C LEU A 222 -24.88 -7.19 1.34
N CYS A 223 -24.32 -5.98 1.45
CA CYS A 223 -22.90 -5.80 1.75
C CYS A 223 -22.52 -6.29 3.15
N ILE A 224 -23.36 -6.02 4.16
CA ILE A 224 -23.14 -6.53 5.52
C ILE A 224 -23.17 -8.05 5.52
N ASP A 225 -24.18 -8.65 4.88
CA ASP A 225 -24.30 -10.11 4.79
C ASP A 225 -23.09 -10.73 4.07
N GLY A 226 -22.58 -10.13 3.00
CA GLY A 226 -21.38 -10.63 2.33
C GLY A 226 -20.09 -10.44 3.13
N LEU A 227 -19.97 -9.37 3.92
CA LEU A 227 -18.86 -9.19 4.86
C LEU A 227 -18.90 -10.22 5.99
N LEU A 228 -20.09 -10.57 6.49
CA LEU A 228 -20.26 -11.66 7.45
C LEU A 228 -19.94 -13.02 6.82
N GLY A 229 -20.41 -13.28 5.61
CA GLY A 229 -20.06 -14.50 4.86
C GLY A 229 -18.56 -14.62 4.58
N ASN A 230 -17.85 -13.49 4.39
CA ASN A 230 -16.39 -13.50 4.31
C ASN A 230 -15.73 -14.03 5.59
N LEU A 231 -16.29 -13.75 6.78
CA LEU A 231 -15.77 -14.25 8.05
C LEU A 231 -16.03 -15.74 8.27
N GLU A 232 -17.14 -16.25 7.74
CA GLU A 232 -17.43 -17.68 7.80
C GLU A 232 -16.40 -18.50 7.01
N ILE A 233 -15.91 -17.96 5.88
CA ILE A 233 -14.93 -18.62 5.01
C ILE A 233 -13.49 -18.29 5.43
N TYR A 234 -13.22 -17.05 5.85
CA TYR A 234 -11.89 -16.53 6.17
C TYR A 234 -11.88 -15.80 7.53
N PRO A 235 -11.90 -16.52 8.67
CA PRO A 235 -11.89 -15.92 10.01
C PRO A 235 -10.68 -15.02 10.29
N GLN A 236 -9.55 -15.28 9.63
CA GLN A 236 -8.32 -14.48 9.76
C GLN A 236 -8.47 -13.03 9.25
N ASP A 237 -9.48 -12.75 8.42
CA ASP A 237 -9.75 -11.41 7.89
C ASP A 237 -10.57 -10.54 8.87
N GLU A 238 -10.89 -11.06 10.07
CA GLU A 238 -11.77 -10.43 11.05
C GLU A 238 -11.47 -8.96 11.33
N ALA A 239 -10.21 -8.61 11.59
CA ALA A 239 -9.85 -7.24 11.91
C ALA A 239 -10.18 -6.26 10.78
N ASP A 240 -9.87 -6.64 9.53
CA ASP A 240 -10.14 -5.82 8.37
C ASP A 240 -11.65 -5.71 8.08
N VAL A 241 -12.41 -6.78 8.34
CA VAL A 241 -13.88 -6.78 8.17
C VAL A 241 -14.54 -5.91 9.22
N LEU A 242 -14.16 -6.01 10.49
CA LEU A 242 -14.67 -5.13 11.54
C LEU A 242 -14.36 -3.67 11.21
N SER A 243 -13.13 -3.38 10.80
CA SER A 243 -12.75 -2.04 10.31
C SER A 243 -13.65 -1.60 9.13
N ALA A 244 -13.90 -2.47 8.15
CA ALA A 244 -14.78 -2.18 7.02
C ALA A 244 -16.22 -1.87 7.46
N LEU A 245 -16.79 -2.69 8.34
CA LEU A 245 -18.13 -2.50 8.91
C LEU A 245 -18.26 -1.17 9.65
N PHE A 246 -17.23 -0.77 10.41
CA PHE A 246 -17.23 0.52 11.08
C PHE A 246 -17.33 1.69 10.10
N HIS A 247 -16.48 1.70 9.07
CA HIS A 247 -16.51 2.76 8.05
C HIS A 247 -17.82 2.76 7.27
N PHE A 248 -18.30 1.56 6.95
CA PHE A 248 -19.54 1.38 6.22
C PHE A 248 -20.73 1.91 7.02
N GLY A 249 -20.81 1.64 8.32
CA GLY A 249 -21.88 2.17 9.17
C GLY A 249 -21.77 3.68 9.38
N ARG A 250 -20.55 4.21 9.52
CA ARG A 250 -20.30 5.66 9.60
C ARG A 250 -20.76 6.41 8.34
N ASN A 251 -20.57 5.81 7.17
CA ASN A 251 -20.98 6.43 5.90
C ASN A 251 -22.49 6.35 5.67
N HIS A 252 -23.19 5.44 6.35
CA HIS A 252 -24.63 5.18 6.16
C HIS A 252 -25.37 5.16 7.50
N GLY A 253 -25.31 6.26 8.26
CA GLY A 253 -25.84 6.33 9.62
C GLY A 253 -27.30 5.91 9.74
N LYS A 254 -28.19 6.44 8.88
CA LYS A 254 -29.62 6.08 8.90
C LYS A 254 -29.88 4.59 8.66
N PHE A 255 -29.17 3.99 7.70
CA PHE A 255 -29.27 2.56 7.43
C PHE A 255 -28.73 1.73 8.59
N THR A 256 -27.66 2.22 9.22
CA THR A 256 -27.05 1.58 10.38
C THR A 256 -28.00 1.57 11.57
N VAL A 257 -28.69 2.67 11.87
CA VAL A 257 -29.66 2.66 12.97
C VAL A 257 -30.80 1.69 12.67
N HIS A 258 -31.32 1.71 11.44
CA HIS A 258 -32.40 0.81 11.05
C HIS A 258 -32.01 -0.67 11.19
N ILE A 259 -30.83 -1.08 10.72
CA ILE A 259 -30.40 -2.47 10.85
C ILE A 259 -30.14 -2.85 12.32
N ILE A 260 -29.62 -1.93 13.13
CA ILE A 260 -29.40 -2.17 14.55
C ILE A 260 -30.74 -2.30 15.30
N GLU A 261 -31.76 -1.52 14.94
CA GLU A 261 -33.13 -1.70 15.46
C GLU A 261 -33.70 -3.08 15.10
N GLU A 262 -33.45 -3.57 13.88
CA GLU A 262 -33.84 -4.93 13.46
C GLU A 262 -33.16 -6.03 14.30
N VAL A 263 -31.85 -5.91 14.55
CA VAL A 263 -31.06 -6.96 15.21
C VAL A 263 -30.93 -6.81 16.73
N ALA A 264 -31.30 -5.66 17.31
CA ALA A 264 -31.14 -5.38 18.74
C ALA A 264 -31.76 -6.44 19.67
N PRO A 265 -32.99 -6.97 19.42
CA PRO A 265 -33.57 -8.02 20.24
C PRO A 265 -32.75 -9.32 20.24
N GLU A 266 -32.01 -9.57 19.15
CA GLU A 266 -31.17 -10.75 18.98
C GLU A 266 -29.78 -10.57 19.61
N MET A 267 -29.33 -9.33 19.77
CA MET A 267 -28.07 -8.97 20.43
C MET A 267 -28.19 -8.97 21.97
N GLU A 268 -29.40 -8.94 22.53
CA GLU A 268 -29.60 -9.01 23.97
C GLU A 268 -29.26 -10.41 24.50
N PRO A 269 -28.47 -10.53 25.58
CA PRO A 269 -28.20 -11.83 26.19
C PRO A 269 -29.51 -12.46 26.67
N ALA A 270 -29.87 -13.61 26.08
CA ALA A 270 -31.01 -14.39 26.55
C ALA A 270 -30.92 -14.62 28.06
N SER A 271 -32.06 -14.61 28.75
CA SER A 271 -32.21 -14.67 30.22
C SER A 271 -31.70 -15.97 30.90
N GLY A 272 -30.76 -16.69 30.27
CA GLY A 272 -30.07 -17.88 30.76
C GLY A 272 -28.56 -17.91 30.48
N GLY A 273 -27.91 -16.78 30.17
CA GLY A 273 -26.45 -16.67 30.11
C GLY A 273 -25.75 -17.39 28.94
N LYS A 274 -26.52 -17.99 28.02
CA LYS A 274 -25.99 -18.58 26.78
C LYS A 274 -26.36 -17.66 25.63
N LEU A 275 -25.42 -16.84 25.19
CA LEU A 275 -25.54 -16.11 23.92
C LEU A 275 -25.70 -17.15 22.82
N SER A 276 -26.88 -17.25 22.22
CA SER A 276 -27.21 -18.18 21.13
C SER A 276 -26.63 -17.74 19.78
N PHE A 277 -25.96 -16.59 19.75
CA PHE A 277 -25.39 -15.98 18.57
C PHE A 277 -23.92 -16.34 18.39
N ASP A 278 -23.49 -16.53 17.13
CA ASP A 278 -22.07 -16.60 16.82
C ASP A 278 -21.37 -15.32 17.28
N SER A 279 -20.32 -15.50 18.08
CA SER A 279 -19.48 -14.46 18.65
C SER A 279 -19.02 -13.41 17.63
N THR A 280 -18.79 -13.84 16.38
CA THR A 280 -18.31 -13.01 15.28
C THR A 280 -19.38 -12.06 14.76
N ARG A 281 -20.60 -12.58 14.57
CA ARG A 281 -21.75 -11.78 14.12
C ARG A 281 -22.16 -10.72 15.15
N VAL A 282 -22.07 -11.04 16.45
CA VAL A 282 -22.28 -10.06 17.53
C VAL A 282 -21.24 -8.95 17.47
N ALA A 283 -19.95 -9.29 17.35
CA ALA A 283 -18.88 -8.31 17.25
C ALA A 283 -19.08 -7.38 16.04
N ALA A 284 -19.48 -7.92 14.88
CA ALA A 284 -19.78 -7.15 13.68
C ALA A 284 -20.92 -6.13 13.87
N PHE A 285 -22.06 -6.54 14.46
CA PHE A 285 -23.16 -5.62 14.72
C PHE A 285 -22.87 -4.61 15.83
N LEU A 286 -22.11 -5.00 16.85
CA LEU A 286 -21.61 -4.04 17.85
C LEU A 286 -20.75 -2.98 17.18
N VAL A 287 -19.84 -3.37 16.28
CA VAL A 287 -19.00 -2.42 15.53
C VAL A 287 -19.82 -1.48 14.65
N LEU A 288 -20.86 -1.98 13.98
CA LEU A 288 -21.81 -1.13 13.25
C LEU A 288 -22.50 -0.13 14.20
N ALA A 289 -23.01 -0.58 15.33
CA ALA A 289 -23.66 0.28 16.32
C ALA A 289 -22.72 1.37 16.86
N ILE A 290 -21.44 1.04 17.09
CA ILE A 290 -20.39 1.99 17.54
C ILE A 290 -20.17 3.10 16.52
N SER A 291 -20.31 2.80 15.22
CA SER A 291 -20.08 3.74 14.13
C SER A 291 -21.23 4.75 13.90
N ALA A 292 -22.46 4.39 14.25
CA ALA A 292 -23.64 5.20 13.93
C ALA A 292 -23.62 6.63 14.52
N PRO A 293 -23.24 6.85 15.81
CA PRO A 293 -23.14 8.20 16.36
C PRO A 293 -22.04 9.06 15.71
N LEU A 294 -21.08 8.43 15.03
CA LEU A 294 -19.97 9.10 14.34
C LEU A 294 -20.28 9.39 12.86
N SER A 295 -21.53 9.12 12.44
CA SER A 295 -21.98 9.28 11.06
C SER A 295 -21.83 10.72 10.56
N HIS A 296 -21.60 10.83 9.25
CA HIS A 296 -21.56 12.11 8.55
C HIS A 296 -22.96 12.68 8.25
N GLU A 297 -24.01 11.87 8.41
CA GLU A 297 -25.39 12.29 8.17
C GLU A 297 -25.94 13.11 9.33
N LYS A 298 -26.72 14.15 9.02
CA LYS A 298 -27.48 14.92 10.01
C LYS A 298 -28.73 14.13 10.44
N ASP A 299 -29.13 14.32 11.70
CA ASP A 299 -30.36 13.77 12.29
C ASP A 299 -30.43 12.23 12.29
N VAL A 300 -29.31 11.57 12.59
CA VAL A 300 -29.28 10.11 12.82
C VAL A 300 -29.90 9.81 14.19
N SER A 301 -30.90 8.92 14.22
CA SER A 301 -31.53 8.48 15.46
C SER A 301 -30.52 7.84 16.42
N ALA A 302 -30.71 8.03 17.72
CA ALA A 302 -29.76 7.55 18.71
C ALA A 302 -29.85 6.02 18.87
N ILE A 303 -28.71 5.35 18.77
CA ILE A 303 -28.57 3.95 19.16
C ILE A 303 -28.83 3.82 20.67
N PRO A 304 -29.58 2.80 21.15
CA PRO A 304 -29.84 2.61 22.57
C PRO A 304 -28.54 2.52 23.40
N PRO A 305 -28.38 3.30 24.50
CA PRO A 305 -27.16 3.32 25.32
C PRO A 305 -26.71 1.94 25.83
N ARG A 306 -27.65 1.01 26.02
CA ARG A 306 -27.39 -0.36 26.48
C ARG A 306 -26.49 -1.15 25.50
N ILE A 307 -26.58 -0.88 24.20
CA ILE A 307 -25.75 -1.56 23.19
C ILE A 307 -24.27 -1.20 23.37
N PHE A 308 -23.97 0.03 23.76
CA PHE A 308 -22.60 0.44 24.07
C PHE A 308 -22.07 -0.23 25.35
N SER A 309 -22.92 -0.43 26.36
CA SER A 309 -22.56 -1.23 27.53
C SER A 309 -22.20 -2.67 27.17
N TYR A 310 -22.89 -3.27 26.20
CA TYR A 310 -22.51 -4.58 25.66
C TYR A 310 -21.21 -4.51 24.88
N ALA A 311 -20.99 -3.49 24.05
CA ALA A 311 -19.73 -3.33 23.33
C ALA A 311 -18.50 -3.27 24.26
N VAL A 312 -18.63 -2.71 25.47
CA VAL A 312 -17.55 -2.69 26.48
C VAL A 312 -17.10 -4.09 26.86
N THR A 313 -18.00 -5.07 26.95
CA THR A 313 -17.63 -6.46 27.30
C THR A 313 -16.85 -7.16 26.18
N TRP A 314 -16.93 -6.63 24.96
CA TRP A 314 -16.22 -7.11 23.77
C TRP A 314 -15.00 -6.25 23.39
N LEU A 315 -14.60 -5.31 24.25
CA LEU A 315 -13.55 -4.33 23.97
C LEU A 315 -12.25 -4.98 23.45
N GLY A 316 -11.81 -6.08 24.07
CA GLY A 316 -10.59 -6.78 23.66
C GLY A 316 -10.63 -7.19 22.18
N ARG A 317 -11.72 -7.83 21.75
CA ARG A 317 -11.90 -8.28 20.36
C ARG A 317 -12.09 -7.11 19.39
N ILE A 318 -12.95 -6.16 19.75
CA ILE A 318 -13.30 -5.02 18.87
C ILE A 318 -12.11 -4.06 18.69
N SER A 319 -11.29 -3.86 19.73
CA SER A 319 -10.16 -2.91 19.69
C SER A 319 -9.12 -3.26 18.63
N TYR A 320 -8.92 -4.55 18.35
CA TYR A 320 -8.00 -4.99 17.30
C TYR A 320 -8.48 -4.58 15.90
N GLY A 321 -9.77 -4.76 15.63
CA GLY A 321 -10.40 -4.37 14.35
C GLY A 321 -10.55 -2.86 14.14
N LEU A 322 -10.58 -2.07 15.23
CA LEU A 322 -10.68 -0.60 15.15
C LEU A 322 -9.34 0.11 15.39
N SER A 323 -8.22 -0.62 15.36
CA SER A 323 -6.89 -0.11 15.64
C SER A 323 -6.40 0.95 14.64
N ASP A 324 -6.95 0.97 13.42
CA ASP A 324 -6.70 2.02 12.43
C ASP A 324 -7.50 3.31 12.68
N ILE A 325 -8.52 3.25 13.52
CA ILE A 325 -9.44 4.36 13.82
C ILE A 325 -9.16 4.96 15.21
N MET A 326 -9.05 4.12 16.24
CA MET A 326 -8.84 4.55 17.62
C MET A 326 -8.09 3.50 18.43
N ASN A 327 -7.28 3.95 19.40
CA ASN A 327 -6.64 3.03 20.33
C ASN A 327 -7.65 2.52 21.38
N GLN A 328 -7.31 1.45 22.08
CA GLN A 328 -8.20 0.78 23.03
C GLN A 328 -8.70 1.72 24.15
N GLU A 329 -7.84 2.61 24.66
CA GLU A 329 -8.22 3.59 25.69
C GLU A 329 -9.26 4.60 25.20
N LYS A 330 -9.07 5.15 23.99
CA LYS A 330 -10.04 6.06 23.37
C LYS A 330 -11.36 5.36 23.06
N LEU A 331 -11.29 4.11 22.60
CA LEU A 331 -12.48 3.29 22.36
C LEU A 331 -13.26 3.07 23.66
N LEU A 332 -12.59 2.69 24.74
CA LEU A 332 -13.24 2.50 26.03
C LEU A 332 -13.87 3.79 26.56
N ALA A 333 -13.16 4.93 26.45
CA ALA A 333 -13.68 6.23 26.85
C ALA A 333 -14.93 6.61 26.03
N TYR A 334 -14.87 6.41 24.71
CA TYR A 334 -16.00 6.63 23.80
C TYR A 334 -17.20 5.76 24.17
N LEU A 335 -17.03 4.45 24.29
CA LEU A 335 -18.11 3.52 24.65
C LEU A 335 -18.75 3.86 26.00
N SER A 336 -17.93 4.25 26.98
CA SER A 336 -18.40 4.65 28.31
C SER A 336 -19.24 5.91 28.26
N GLU A 337 -18.93 6.85 27.37
CA GLU A 337 -19.72 8.07 27.18
C GLU A 337 -21.06 7.75 26.50
N CYS A 338 -21.02 6.98 25.41
CA CYS A 338 -22.21 6.53 24.69
C CYS A 338 -23.17 5.69 25.57
N SER A 339 -22.65 4.98 26.58
CA SER A 339 -23.50 4.25 27.53
C SER A 339 -24.25 5.14 28.52
N ARG A 340 -23.78 6.38 28.73
CA ARG A 340 -24.34 7.33 29.72
C ARG A 340 -25.29 8.34 29.10
N SER A 341 -25.13 8.66 27.82
CA SER A 341 -25.95 9.65 27.10
C SER A 341 -26.38 9.15 25.72
N SER A 342 -27.62 9.47 25.34
CA SER A 342 -28.13 9.25 23.98
C SER A 342 -27.72 10.35 22.99
N THR A 343 -27.11 11.44 23.47
CA THR A 343 -26.68 12.59 22.65
C THR A 343 -25.20 12.84 22.90
N ILE A 344 -24.38 12.58 21.88
CA ILE A 344 -22.92 12.78 21.93
C ILE A 344 -22.56 13.99 21.09
N SER A 345 -21.79 14.91 21.67
CA SER A 345 -21.17 15.99 20.91
C SER A 345 -19.97 15.44 20.13
N LEU A 346 -20.09 15.38 18.80
CA LEU A 346 -19.03 14.94 17.89
C LEU A 346 -17.74 15.79 17.99
N ALA A 347 -17.81 16.96 18.65
CA ALA A 347 -16.68 17.86 18.85
C ALA A 347 -15.64 17.34 19.85
N ASP A 348 -16.03 16.46 20.78
CA ASP A 348 -15.14 15.98 21.85
C ASP A 348 -14.22 14.85 21.37
N PHE A 349 -14.65 14.10 20.34
CA PHE A 349 -13.87 13.07 19.70
C PHE A 349 -13.38 13.60 18.35
N LYS A 350 -12.14 14.13 18.31
CA LYS A 350 -11.44 14.54 17.08
C LYS A 350 -11.13 13.36 16.13
N ILE A 351 -12.14 12.57 15.78
CA ILE A 351 -12.10 11.47 14.82
C ILE A 351 -12.26 12.02 13.39
N ASN A 352 -12.80 13.24 13.23
CA ASN A 352 -13.14 13.80 11.93
C ASN A 352 -11.97 14.32 11.08
N GLU A 353 -10.82 14.66 11.66
CA GLU A 353 -9.70 15.21 10.88
C GLU A 353 -8.68 14.17 10.40
N ALA A 354 -8.59 13.00 11.02
CA ALA A 354 -7.57 12.00 10.69
C ALA A 354 -7.95 11.07 9.52
N LEU A 355 -9.23 11.00 9.15
CA LEU A 355 -9.76 9.95 8.26
C LEU A 355 -10.13 10.43 6.84
N LEU A 356 -10.20 11.74 6.59
CA LEU A 356 -10.41 12.29 5.25
C LEU A 356 -9.10 12.40 4.43
N THR A 357 -7.95 12.29 5.09
CA THR A 357 -6.68 12.04 4.42
C THR A 357 -6.31 10.59 4.61
N VAL A 358 -6.98 9.69 3.90
CA VAL A 358 -6.31 8.46 3.49
C VAL A 358 -5.09 8.94 2.73
N GLU A 359 -3.90 8.82 3.33
CA GLU A 359 -2.63 8.96 2.61
C GLU A 359 -2.82 8.16 1.32
N GLY A 360 -2.81 8.85 0.17
CA GLY A 360 -3.01 8.19 -1.11
C GLY A 360 -2.02 7.05 -1.20
N ASP A 361 -2.52 5.83 -1.03
CA ASP A 361 -1.74 4.60 -1.11
C ASP A 361 -0.99 4.68 -2.45
N ALA A 362 0.34 4.66 -2.36
CA ALA A 362 1.20 4.69 -3.52
C ALA A 362 0.78 3.54 -4.44
N SER A 363 0.54 3.85 -5.71
CA SER A 363 0.34 2.88 -6.76
C SER A 363 1.44 1.82 -6.67
N ILE A 364 1.07 0.55 -6.60
CA ILE A 364 2.01 -0.56 -6.79
C ILE A 364 2.62 -0.34 -8.18
N PRO A 365 3.95 -0.14 -8.33
CA PRO A 365 4.56 -0.06 -9.63
C PRO A 365 4.63 -1.48 -10.18
N LEU A 366 3.63 -1.86 -10.98
CA LEU A 366 3.69 -3.10 -11.72
C LEU A 366 4.29 -2.83 -13.11
N CYS A 367 5.53 -3.27 -13.25
CA CYS A 367 6.27 -3.59 -14.48
C CYS A 367 6.36 -2.54 -15.61
N SER A 368 7.53 -1.92 -15.76
CA SER A 368 8.09 -1.61 -17.07
C SER A 368 9.54 -2.11 -17.13
N LYS A 369 9.72 -3.33 -17.64
CA LYS A 369 10.82 -3.76 -18.52
C LYS A 369 10.77 -5.27 -18.73
N VAL A 370 10.39 -5.64 -19.95
CA VAL A 370 10.64 -6.95 -20.53
C VAL A 370 12.09 -6.97 -21.00
N ASP A 371 12.92 -7.76 -20.34
CA ASP A 371 14.09 -8.37 -20.97
C ASP A 371 13.90 -9.89 -20.81
N SER A 372 13.89 -10.60 -21.94
CA SER A 372 13.84 -12.07 -22.02
C SER A 372 15.09 -12.56 -22.77
N PRO A 373 15.56 -13.81 -22.65
CA PRO A 373 15.15 -14.92 -21.78
C PRO A 373 16.31 -15.45 -20.90
N VAL A 374 16.03 -16.28 -19.87
CA VAL A 374 16.78 -17.52 -19.50
C VAL A 374 16.17 -18.14 -18.22
N SER A 375 15.74 -19.40 -18.37
CA SER A 375 15.57 -20.48 -17.37
C SER A 375 14.72 -20.26 -16.11
N MET A 376 13.48 -20.76 -16.19
CA MET A 376 12.59 -21.10 -15.06
C MET A 376 13.16 -22.23 -14.18
N PRO A 377 13.10 -22.12 -12.84
CA PRO A 377 13.08 -23.28 -11.98
C PRO A 377 11.64 -23.77 -11.79
N PHE A 378 11.44 -25.02 -12.17
CA PHE A 378 10.29 -25.88 -11.89
C PHE A 378 9.76 -25.77 -10.45
N TRP A 379 8.46 -25.52 -10.28
CA TRP A 379 7.75 -25.86 -9.05
C TRP A 379 7.39 -27.34 -9.10
N LYS A 380 8.01 -28.14 -8.23
CA LYS A 380 7.60 -29.53 -8.03
C LYS A 380 6.52 -29.59 -6.96
N ASP A 381 5.38 -30.03 -7.41
CA ASP A 381 4.24 -30.52 -6.62
C ASP A 381 4.68 -31.70 -5.74
N SER A 382 4.28 -31.70 -4.46
CA SER A 382 4.21 -32.89 -3.60
C SER A 382 3.41 -32.57 -2.34
N GLY A 383 2.14 -32.96 -2.37
CA GLY A 383 1.38 -33.24 -1.15
C GLY A 383 1.81 -34.54 -0.49
N GLY A 384 1.49 -34.68 0.80
CA GLY A 384 1.47 -35.98 1.49
C GLY A 384 1.94 -35.99 2.96
N ILE A 385 0.98 -35.79 3.88
CA ILE A 385 0.75 -36.55 5.14
C ILE A 385 1.89 -36.64 6.18
N SER A 386 1.67 -36.07 7.38
CA SER A 386 1.46 -36.89 8.59
C SER A 386 0.95 -36.08 9.80
N ASP A 387 -0.15 -36.59 10.35
CA ASP A 387 -0.73 -36.30 11.67
C ASP A 387 0.20 -36.66 12.85
N TYR A 388 -0.24 -36.21 14.04
CA TYR A 388 0.12 -36.61 15.41
C TYR A 388 1.26 -35.85 16.12
N HIS A 389 0.90 -34.90 16.99
CA HIS A 389 0.61 -35.17 18.40
C HIS A 389 0.40 -33.85 19.19
N HIS A 390 -0.82 -33.64 19.68
CA HIS A 390 -1.01 -32.98 20.97
C HIS A 390 -0.94 -34.04 22.08
N GLN A 391 -0.41 -33.68 23.25
CA GLN A 391 -1.01 -33.89 24.59
C GLN A 391 -0.02 -34.30 25.72
N GLU A 392 -0.26 -33.69 26.90
CA GLU A 392 0.18 -34.02 28.28
C GLU A 392 1.60 -33.68 28.74
N PHE A 393 1.89 -33.38 30.02
CA PHE A 393 1.24 -32.74 31.18
C PHE A 393 2.36 -32.64 32.25
N LEU A 394 2.16 -31.79 33.26
CA LEU A 394 3.00 -31.59 34.45
C LEU A 394 3.69 -32.85 35.04
N SER A 395 4.97 -32.74 35.42
CA SER A 395 5.49 -33.42 36.62
C SER A 395 6.62 -32.65 37.30
N LEU A 396 6.58 -32.71 38.63
CA LEU A 396 7.35 -31.98 39.63
C LEU A 396 8.56 -32.85 40.08
N GLY A 397 9.77 -32.28 40.26
CA GLY A 397 10.87 -33.06 40.83
C GLY A 397 12.28 -32.44 40.89
N LYS A 398 12.43 -31.38 41.68
CA LYS A 398 13.62 -30.88 42.41
C LYS A 398 15.06 -31.31 42.01
N SER A 399 15.88 -30.26 41.83
CA SER A 399 17.24 -30.04 42.39
C SER A 399 18.47 -30.30 41.51
N ALA A 400 18.82 -29.29 40.69
CA ALA A 400 20.20 -28.79 40.54
C ALA A 400 20.10 -27.27 40.30
N ALA A 401 19.96 -26.53 41.40
CA ALA A 401 19.57 -25.13 41.40
C ALA A 401 20.80 -24.20 41.27
N HIS A 402 20.60 -23.13 40.48
CA HIS A 402 21.32 -21.84 40.47
C HIS A 402 22.44 -21.58 39.46
N ALA A 403 22.80 -22.48 38.54
CA ALA A 403 23.74 -22.14 37.45
C ALA A 403 23.20 -22.39 36.03
N GLU A 404 22.27 -23.34 35.84
CA GLU A 404 21.72 -23.66 34.51
C GLU A 404 20.43 -22.88 34.18
N TYR A 405 19.81 -22.24 35.18
CA TYR A 405 18.54 -21.51 35.00
C TYR A 405 18.71 -20.19 34.22
N GLU A 406 19.86 -19.50 34.39
CA GLU A 406 20.11 -18.22 33.69
C GLU A 406 20.48 -18.40 32.21
N LEU A 407 21.11 -19.51 31.81
CA LEU A 407 21.46 -19.75 30.40
C LEU A 407 20.25 -20.16 29.55
N GLY A 408 19.24 -20.82 30.14
CA GLY A 408 18.05 -21.31 29.45
C GLY A 408 17.09 -20.21 29.01
N GLU A 409 16.81 -19.24 29.89
CA GLU A 409 15.87 -18.14 29.60
C GLU A 409 16.41 -17.17 28.56
N HIS A 410 17.71 -16.89 28.59
CA HIS A 410 18.39 -16.08 27.57
C HIS A 410 18.45 -16.76 26.20
N SER A 411 18.36 -18.09 26.14
CA SER A 411 18.27 -18.86 24.90
C SER A 411 16.88 -18.76 24.28
N GLU A 412 15.82 -18.94 25.08
CA GLU A 412 14.44 -18.95 24.57
C GLU A 412 13.99 -17.57 24.11
N LEU A 413 14.16 -16.51 24.92
CA LEU A 413 13.81 -15.15 24.51
C LEU A 413 14.54 -14.73 23.23
N ARG A 414 15.79 -15.16 23.08
CA ARG A 414 16.60 -14.88 21.88
C ARG A 414 16.05 -15.59 20.64
N LYS A 415 15.54 -16.83 20.77
CA LYS A 415 14.86 -17.51 19.67
C LYS A 415 13.61 -16.74 19.24
N TYR A 416 12.81 -16.26 20.19
CA TYR A 416 11.62 -15.44 19.91
C TYR A 416 12.00 -14.11 19.24
N VAL A 417 12.97 -13.38 19.76
CA VAL A 417 13.48 -12.13 19.17
C VAL A 417 14.02 -12.36 17.75
N ASN A 418 14.75 -13.44 17.49
CA ASN A 418 15.23 -13.77 16.15
C ASN A 418 14.10 -14.18 15.20
N LEU A 419 13.02 -14.78 15.70
CA LEU A 419 11.80 -15.02 14.93
C LEU A 419 11.13 -13.69 14.55
N ILE A 420 11.11 -12.71 15.45
CA ILE A 420 10.63 -11.36 15.15
C ILE A 420 11.45 -10.73 14.03
N PHE A 421 12.78 -10.78 14.09
CA PHE A 421 13.62 -10.24 13.00
C PHE A 421 13.38 -10.95 11.65
N LYS A 422 13.05 -12.24 11.67
CA LYS A 422 12.60 -12.95 10.46
C LYS A 422 11.29 -12.38 9.92
N LYS A 423 10.27 -12.23 10.77
CA LYS A 423 8.98 -11.59 10.40
C LYS A 423 9.18 -10.18 9.84
N VAL A 424 10.14 -9.42 10.38
CA VAL A 424 10.48 -8.06 9.91
C VAL A 424 11.11 -8.09 8.53
N LYS A 425 12.01 -9.04 8.24
CA LYS A 425 12.55 -9.23 6.90
C LYS A 425 11.45 -9.57 5.89
N ASP A 426 10.56 -10.48 6.26
CA ASP A 426 9.42 -10.85 5.41
C ASP A 426 8.50 -9.63 5.18
N SER A 427 8.28 -8.82 6.21
CA SER A 427 7.53 -7.55 6.10
C SER A 427 8.25 -6.50 5.27
N TRP A 428 9.60 -6.49 5.26
CA TRP A 428 10.38 -5.57 4.42
C TRP A 428 10.28 -5.90 2.93
N SER A 429 10.14 -7.18 2.58
CA SER A 429 9.90 -7.55 1.17
C SER A 429 8.63 -6.89 0.60
N LEU A 430 7.63 -6.59 1.44
CA LEU A 430 6.43 -5.82 1.06
C LEU A 430 6.76 -4.34 0.76
N VAL A 431 7.74 -3.75 1.45
CA VAL A 431 8.25 -2.39 1.16
C VAL A 431 8.90 -2.35 -0.23
N GLU A 432 9.69 -3.37 -0.56
CA GLU A 432 10.31 -3.54 -1.88
C GLU A 432 9.28 -3.76 -3.00
N LEU A 433 8.08 -4.25 -2.67
CA LEU A 433 6.94 -4.40 -3.59
C LEU A 433 6.02 -3.17 -3.63
N GLY A 434 6.27 -2.14 -2.80
CA GLY A 434 5.47 -0.91 -2.75
C GLY A 434 4.29 -0.93 -1.76
N CYS A 435 4.10 -2.03 -1.03
CA CYS A 435 3.07 -2.21 0.00
C CYS A 435 3.55 -1.69 1.38
N THR A 436 3.89 -0.41 1.45
CA THR A 436 4.53 0.19 2.64
C THR A 436 3.60 0.24 3.86
N THR A 437 2.28 0.36 3.64
CA THR A 437 1.30 0.42 4.73
C THR A 437 1.11 -0.95 5.37
N GLU A 438 1.02 -2.01 4.57
CA GLU A 438 0.98 -3.41 5.02
C GLU A 438 2.29 -3.80 5.74
N ALA A 439 3.44 -3.41 5.21
CA ALA A 439 4.74 -3.60 5.88
C ALA A 439 4.77 -2.91 7.25
N CYS A 440 4.31 -1.66 7.33
CA CYS A 440 4.25 -0.91 8.60
C CYS A 440 3.26 -1.55 9.60
N LYS A 441 2.15 -2.13 9.13
CA LYS A 441 1.21 -2.89 9.99
C LYS A 441 1.90 -4.14 10.56
N GLY A 442 2.58 -4.92 9.73
CA GLY A 442 3.34 -6.10 10.18
C GLY A 442 4.42 -5.75 11.21
N ILE A 443 5.18 -4.68 10.96
CA ILE A 443 6.20 -4.18 11.90
C ILE A 443 5.55 -3.68 13.21
N ARG A 444 4.37 -3.04 13.14
CA ARG A 444 3.64 -2.59 14.33
C ARG A 444 3.18 -3.76 15.20
N ALA A 445 2.60 -4.80 14.59
CA ALA A 445 2.23 -6.02 15.30
C ALA A 445 3.45 -6.67 15.98
N CYS A 446 4.60 -6.69 15.31
CA CYS A 446 5.85 -7.17 15.91
C CYS A 446 6.29 -6.32 17.12
N LYS A 447 6.08 -5.00 17.09
CA LYS A 447 6.41 -4.12 18.23
C LYS A 447 5.49 -4.38 19.43
N GLU A 448 4.21 -4.61 19.19
CA GLU A 448 3.24 -4.96 20.24
C GLU A 448 3.58 -6.32 20.85
N GLU A 449 3.94 -7.31 20.02
CA GLU A 449 4.41 -8.63 20.45
C GLU A 449 5.67 -8.50 21.34
N VAL A 450 6.69 -7.75 20.91
CA VAL A 450 7.92 -7.54 21.68
C VAL A 450 7.68 -6.73 22.96
N ALA A 451 6.75 -5.77 22.95
CA ALA A 451 6.39 -5.00 24.14
C ALA A 451 5.66 -5.84 25.20
N SER A 452 5.07 -6.97 24.81
CA SER A 452 4.41 -7.89 25.73
C SER A 452 5.36 -8.82 26.49
N PHE A 453 6.65 -8.87 26.11
CA PHE A 453 7.64 -9.74 26.77
C PHE A 453 7.94 -9.26 28.19
N THR A 454 7.86 -10.18 29.16
CA THR A 454 8.26 -9.93 30.55
C THR A 454 9.79 -9.88 30.63
N THR A 455 10.33 -8.84 31.30
CA THR A 455 11.79 -8.62 31.39
C THR A 455 12.25 -8.88 32.83
N GLU A 456 12.57 -10.13 33.13
CA GLU A 456 12.99 -10.54 34.48
C GLU A 456 14.51 -10.36 34.72
N SER A 457 15.31 -10.23 33.66
CA SER A 457 16.77 -10.03 33.74
C SER A 457 17.26 -8.78 32.98
N PRO A 458 18.42 -8.18 33.38
CA PRO A 458 19.00 -7.03 32.68
C PRO A 458 19.39 -7.32 31.23
N GLY A 459 19.83 -8.55 30.93
CA GLY A 459 20.17 -9.00 29.57
C GLY A 459 18.94 -9.20 28.68
N SER A 460 17.82 -9.68 29.24
CA SER A 460 16.54 -9.74 28.52
C SER A 460 15.98 -8.35 28.25
N PHE A 461 16.12 -7.43 29.22
CA PHE A 461 15.68 -6.05 29.07
C PHE A 461 16.41 -5.35 27.92
N GLY A 462 17.73 -5.50 27.85
CA GLY A 462 18.53 -4.89 26.79
C GLY A 462 18.23 -5.45 25.39
N ALA A 463 17.99 -6.77 25.26
CA ALA A 463 17.59 -7.40 24.00
C ALA A 463 16.20 -6.93 23.52
N VAL A 464 15.22 -6.85 24.42
CA VAL A 464 13.87 -6.35 24.12
C VAL A 464 13.92 -4.88 23.74
N ALA A 465 14.63 -4.05 24.51
CA ALA A 465 14.79 -2.63 24.23
C ALA A 465 15.50 -2.38 22.89
N PHE A 466 16.55 -3.13 22.59
CA PHE A 466 17.24 -3.07 21.30
C PHE A 466 16.29 -3.44 20.15
N THR A 467 15.57 -4.55 20.29
CA THR A 467 14.61 -5.04 19.28
C THR A 467 13.54 -3.99 19.00
N LEU A 468 12.98 -3.35 20.04
CA LEU A 468 12.01 -2.26 19.87
C LEU A 468 12.59 -1.06 19.11
N GLN A 469 13.84 -0.67 19.40
CA GLN A 469 14.49 0.43 18.68
C GLN A 469 14.80 0.05 17.23
N TYR A 470 15.26 -1.18 16.97
CA TYR A 470 15.46 -1.69 15.62
C TYR A 470 14.16 -1.67 14.82
N LEU A 471 13.06 -2.19 15.38
CA LEU A 471 11.74 -2.15 14.75
C LEU A 471 11.28 -0.72 14.44
N GLN A 472 11.56 0.24 15.33
CA GLN A 472 11.29 1.66 15.09
C GLN A 472 12.13 2.24 13.96
N VAL A 473 13.42 1.86 13.84
CA VAL A 473 14.28 2.27 12.72
C VAL A 473 13.71 1.72 11.41
N ILE A 474 13.38 0.43 11.34
CA ILE A 474 12.85 -0.19 10.11
C ILE A 474 11.49 0.39 9.73
N GLU A 475 10.60 0.64 10.70
CA GLU A 475 9.30 1.28 10.45
C GLU A 475 9.48 2.70 9.86
N MET A 476 10.41 3.48 10.41
CA MET A 476 10.71 4.82 9.90
C MET A 476 11.38 4.77 8.53
N LEU A 477 12.27 3.81 8.31
CA LEU A 477 12.95 3.60 7.04
C LEU A 477 11.93 3.22 5.95
N ALA A 478 10.99 2.33 6.24
CA ALA A 478 9.91 1.93 5.32
C ALA A 478 9.03 3.14 4.91
N LYS A 479 8.70 4.02 5.87
CA LYS A 479 7.96 5.26 5.59
C LYS A 479 8.73 6.20 4.67
N VAL A 480 10.01 6.44 4.97
CA VAL A 480 10.88 7.30 4.12
C VAL A 480 11.08 6.68 2.74
N TRP A 481 11.27 5.36 2.66
CA TRP A 481 11.44 4.61 1.41
C TRP A 481 10.20 4.71 0.53
N GLY A 482 9.00 4.57 1.11
CA GLY A 482 7.73 4.76 0.39
C GLY A 482 7.60 6.14 -0.24
N HIS A 483 8.01 7.19 0.48
CA HIS A 483 8.03 8.56 -0.06
C HIS A 483 9.02 8.74 -1.21
N LEU A 484 10.14 8.01 -1.23
CA LEU A 484 11.11 8.10 -2.32
C LEU A 484 10.58 7.50 -3.63
N ARG A 485 9.85 6.38 -3.52
CA ARG A 485 9.30 5.64 -4.66
C ARG A 485 8.09 6.33 -5.30
N ALA A 486 7.39 7.20 -4.58
CA ALA A 486 6.30 8.00 -5.13
C ALA A 486 6.82 9.00 -6.18
N THR A 487 6.48 8.76 -7.46
CA THR A 487 6.97 9.50 -8.65
C THR A 487 6.33 10.88 -8.85
N LYS A 488 5.41 11.33 -7.99
CA LYS A 488 4.77 12.64 -8.15
C LYS A 488 5.67 13.77 -7.61
N MET A 489 5.68 14.90 -8.31
CA MET A 489 6.26 16.14 -7.78
C MET A 489 5.63 16.43 -6.41
N LEU A 490 6.49 16.57 -5.39
CA LEU A 490 6.05 16.87 -4.03
C LEU A 490 5.42 18.26 -4.03
N ASN A 491 4.20 18.34 -3.50
CA ASN A 491 3.58 19.62 -3.15
C ASN A 491 4.48 20.32 -2.09
N PRO A 492 4.59 21.66 -2.04
CA PRO A 492 5.46 22.36 -1.08
C PRO A 492 5.21 21.99 0.38
N ASN A 493 3.96 21.62 0.72
CA ASN A 493 3.58 21.16 2.06
C ASN A 493 4.04 19.72 2.39
N GLY A 494 4.46 18.93 1.40
CA GLY A 494 4.94 17.55 1.56
C GLY A 494 6.43 17.47 1.95
N VAL A 495 7.21 18.48 1.60
CA VAL A 495 8.64 18.60 1.90
C VAL A 495 8.89 18.60 3.42
N GLY A 496 8.18 19.47 4.16
CA GLY A 496 8.36 19.56 5.61
C GLY A 496 7.96 18.28 6.37
N LYS A 497 7.03 17.48 5.83
CA LYS A 497 6.67 16.17 6.40
C LYS A 497 7.80 15.15 6.22
N LEU A 498 8.46 15.15 5.05
CA LEU A 498 9.58 14.25 4.77
C LEU A 498 10.83 14.62 5.60
N GLU A 499 11.14 15.91 5.74
CA GLU A 499 12.23 16.38 6.62
C GLU A 499 12.01 15.93 8.07
N LEU A 500 10.77 16.02 8.58
CA LEU A 500 10.43 15.54 9.92
C LEU A 500 10.64 14.02 10.06
N LEU A 501 10.31 13.24 9.03
CA LEU A 501 10.56 11.80 9.02
C LEU A 501 12.05 11.48 9.01
N PHE A 502 12.84 12.20 8.21
CA PHE A 502 14.29 12.08 8.19
C PHE A 502 14.92 12.44 9.54
N ALA A 503 14.47 13.53 10.19
CA ALA A 503 14.96 13.93 11.51
C ALA A 503 14.66 12.86 12.58
N LYS A 504 13.47 12.25 12.51
CA LYS A 504 13.09 11.12 13.37
C LYS A 504 13.95 9.89 13.10
N LEU A 505 14.15 9.53 11.83
CA LEU A 505 14.99 8.39 11.43
C LEU A 505 16.43 8.56 11.92
N ASP A 506 17.03 9.73 11.69
CA ASP A 506 18.38 10.05 12.16
C ASP A 506 18.52 9.95 13.67
N ARG A 507 17.52 10.45 14.41
CA ARG A 507 17.50 10.32 15.87
C ARG A 507 17.50 8.86 16.29
N ARG A 508 16.69 8.02 15.65
CA ARG A 508 16.60 6.58 15.98
C ARG A 508 17.86 5.82 15.61
N LEU A 509 18.45 6.11 14.46
CA LEU A 509 19.75 5.54 14.05
C LEU A 509 20.88 5.94 15.01
N ARG A 510 20.87 7.18 15.51
CA ARG A 510 21.80 7.60 16.57
C ARG A 510 21.52 6.91 17.90
N GLU A 511 20.26 6.72 18.28
CA GLU A 511 19.89 6.02 19.50
C GLU A 511 20.35 4.56 19.46
N ILE A 512 20.11 3.83 18.36
CA ILE A 512 20.53 2.43 18.25
C ILE A 512 22.06 2.26 18.20
N SER A 513 22.77 3.20 17.56
CA SER A 513 24.24 3.13 17.42
C SER A 513 24.99 3.54 18.70
N ASN A 514 24.41 4.40 19.54
CA ASN A 514 25.12 4.97 20.70
C ASN A 514 24.62 4.49 22.06
N ARG A 515 23.36 4.00 22.16
CA ARG A 515 22.78 3.59 23.46
C ARG A 515 22.95 2.11 23.78
N PHE A 516 23.31 1.28 22.81
CA PHE A 516 23.45 -0.16 23.02
C PHE A 516 24.91 -0.56 22.92
N ILE A 517 25.39 -1.25 23.95
CA ILE A 517 26.74 -1.84 24.01
C ILE A 517 26.60 -3.36 24.05
N GLY A 518 27.58 -4.10 23.52
CA GLY A 518 27.58 -5.57 23.55
C GLY A 518 26.98 -6.21 22.31
N LEU A 519 26.90 -5.45 21.21
CA LEU A 519 26.67 -5.97 19.87
C LEU A 519 27.97 -6.60 19.34
N SER A 520 27.82 -7.61 18.50
CA SER A 520 28.92 -8.20 17.73
C SER A 520 29.27 -7.31 16.55
N LYS A 521 30.50 -7.43 16.04
CA LYS A 521 30.96 -6.69 14.85
C LYS A 521 30.04 -6.91 13.63
N GLY A 522 29.46 -8.11 13.48
CA GLY A 522 28.51 -8.41 12.40
C GLY A 522 27.17 -7.68 12.54
N GLU A 523 26.67 -7.53 13.78
CA GLU A 523 25.46 -6.77 14.08
C GLU A 523 25.68 -5.26 13.87
N GLU A 524 26.86 -4.75 14.26
CA GLU A 524 27.26 -3.37 14.00
C GLU A 524 27.30 -3.06 12.50
N LEU A 525 27.89 -3.96 11.69
CA LEU A 525 27.89 -3.83 10.23
C LEU A 525 26.47 -3.75 9.65
N GLN A 526 25.53 -4.57 10.12
CA GLN A 526 24.14 -4.51 9.67
C GLN A 526 23.44 -3.20 10.07
N ILE A 527 23.77 -2.60 11.22
CA ILE A 527 23.26 -1.28 11.60
C ILE A 527 23.86 -0.19 10.70
N LEU A 528 25.15 -0.29 10.35
CA LEU A 528 25.81 0.64 9.44
C LEU A 528 25.22 0.58 8.03
N ASP A 529 24.80 -0.59 7.55
CA ASP A 529 24.04 -0.71 6.30
C ASP A 529 22.78 0.17 6.32
N LEU A 530 22.02 0.17 7.43
CA LEU A 530 20.84 1.03 7.59
C LEU A 530 21.20 2.53 7.61
N VAL A 531 22.34 2.88 8.21
CA VAL A 531 22.85 4.27 8.20
C VAL A 531 23.22 4.71 6.79
N LEU A 532 23.90 3.85 6.03
CA LEU A 532 24.27 4.12 4.63
C LEU A 532 23.03 4.30 3.76
N VAL A 533 22.03 3.42 3.90
CA VAL A 533 20.74 3.55 3.21
C VAL A 533 20.08 4.89 3.54
N ALA A 534 19.98 5.27 4.81
CA ALA A 534 19.39 6.55 5.21
C ALA A 534 20.13 7.76 4.59
N CYS A 535 21.46 7.69 4.49
CA CYS A 535 22.27 8.71 3.81
C CYS A 535 21.97 8.79 2.32
N LEU A 536 21.92 7.66 1.62
CA LEU A 536 21.63 7.60 0.18
C LEU A 536 20.20 8.06 -0.13
N LEU A 537 19.21 7.66 0.69
CA LEU A 537 17.83 8.13 0.59
C LEU A 537 17.78 9.67 0.66
N ARG A 538 18.52 10.28 1.59
CA ARG A 538 18.62 11.74 1.72
C ARG A 538 19.30 12.40 0.52
N LEU A 539 20.38 11.81 0.01
CA LEU A 539 21.13 12.35 -1.14
C LEU A 539 20.37 12.19 -2.47
N SER A 540 19.44 11.23 -2.56
CA SER A 540 18.65 10.96 -3.77
C SER A 540 17.51 11.97 -4.02
N LYS A 541 17.10 12.76 -3.02
CA LYS A 541 16.11 13.85 -3.15
C LYS A 541 16.80 15.18 -2.86
N VAL A 542 17.07 15.93 -3.93
CA VAL A 542 17.87 17.17 -3.89
C VAL A 542 17.14 18.28 -3.15
N GLU A 543 17.42 18.42 -1.87
CA GLU A 543 17.29 19.70 -1.16
C GLU A 543 18.69 20.16 -0.75
N ILE A 544 19.10 21.28 -1.34
CA ILE A 544 20.50 21.72 -1.51
C ILE A 544 21.18 22.04 -0.16
N CYS A 545 20.44 22.21 0.94
CA CYS A 545 20.99 22.63 2.23
C CYS A 545 21.74 21.52 3.01
N CYS A 546 21.41 20.24 2.83
CA CYS A 546 21.94 19.15 3.67
C CYS A 546 22.92 18.20 2.95
N CYS A 547 23.18 18.40 1.65
CA CYS A 547 24.01 17.49 0.85
C CYS A 547 25.43 17.30 1.43
N ASN A 548 26.06 18.38 1.89
CA ASN A 548 27.42 18.31 2.45
C ASN A 548 27.48 17.51 3.76
N ALA A 549 26.49 17.65 4.63
CA ALA A 549 26.43 16.90 5.89
C ALA A 549 26.16 15.40 5.63
N ALA A 550 25.26 15.10 4.69
CA ALA A 550 24.94 13.73 4.30
C ALA A 550 26.13 13.04 3.61
N MET A 551 26.88 13.74 2.74
CA MET A 551 28.10 13.21 2.11
C MET A 551 29.21 12.94 3.12
N LYS A 552 29.40 13.83 4.11
CA LYS A 552 30.35 13.62 5.21
C LYS A 552 29.98 12.39 6.04
N LEU A 553 28.70 12.25 6.38
CA LEU A 553 28.21 11.09 7.12
C LEU A 553 28.42 9.81 6.30
N LEU A 554 28.04 9.80 5.01
CA LEU A 554 28.26 8.68 4.09
C LEU A 554 29.74 8.25 4.09
N SER A 555 30.66 9.21 3.89
CA SER A 555 32.10 8.95 3.84
C SER A 555 32.64 8.41 5.18
N SER A 556 32.19 8.99 6.31
CA SER A 556 32.59 8.52 7.65
C SER A 556 32.08 7.12 7.97
N THR A 557 30.85 6.80 7.54
CA THR A 557 30.24 5.48 7.75
C THR A 557 30.95 4.43 6.89
N VAL A 558 31.28 4.73 5.64
CA VAL A 558 32.09 3.83 4.78
C VAL A 558 33.46 3.58 5.40
N ALA A 559 34.15 4.61 5.88
CA ALA A 559 35.44 4.46 6.57
C ALA A 559 35.33 3.60 7.85
N HIS A 560 34.22 3.71 8.57
CA HIS A 560 33.97 2.88 9.75
C HIS A 560 33.71 1.41 9.39
N VAL A 561 32.97 1.13 8.31
CA VAL A 561 32.81 -0.24 7.79
C VAL A 561 34.17 -0.82 7.37
N GLU A 562 35.04 -0.04 6.74
CA GLU A 562 36.39 -0.49 6.39
C GLU A 562 37.25 -0.83 7.59
N TYR A 563 37.13 -0.03 8.66
CA TYR A 563 37.82 -0.29 9.92
C TYR A 563 37.35 -1.63 10.52
N LEU A 564 36.04 -1.85 10.59
CA LEU A 564 35.46 -3.09 11.12
C LEU A 564 35.82 -4.31 10.25
N HIS A 565 35.85 -4.17 8.93
CA HIS A 565 36.25 -5.23 8.00
C HIS A 565 37.74 -5.61 8.13
N LYS A 566 38.62 -4.65 8.40
CA LYS A 566 40.05 -4.92 8.65
C LYS A 566 40.27 -5.60 10.00
N GLU A 567 39.41 -5.33 10.98
CA GLU A 567 39.56 -5.81 12.37
C GLU A 567 38.80 -7.11 12.66
N GLY A 568 37.80 -7.45 11.84
CA GLY A 568 37.04 -8.69 11.92
C GLY A 568 36.90 -9.26 10.52
N SER A 569 37.27 -10.53 10.31
CA SER A 569 37.20 -11.26 9.03
C SER A 569 35.75 -11.48 8.53
N ILE A 570 34.88 -10.49 8.65
CA ILE A 570 33.48 -10.47 8.22
C ILE A 570 33.43 -9.63 6.94
N GLU A 571 32.94 -10.23 5.86
CA GLU A 571 32.78 -9.54 4.58
C GLU A 571 31.61 -8.55 4.65
N PRO A 572 31.78 -7.29 4.18
CA PRO A 572 30.68 -6.33 4.06
C PRO A 572 29.64 -6.83 3.07
N SER A 573 28.40 -6.32 3.16
CA SER A 573 27.36 -6.65 2.19
C SER A 573 27.72 -6.14 0.78
N ASN A 574 27.24 -6.82 -0.26
CA ASN A 574 27.43 -6.42 -1.65
C ASN A 574 27.04 -4.95 -1.88
N PHE A 575 25.98 -4.49 -1.21
CA PHE A 575 25.55 -3.10 -1.19
C PHE A 575 26.66 -2.14 -0.75
N VAL A 576 27.33 -2.40 0.38
CA VAL A 576 28.42 -1.54 0.86
C VAL A 576 29.60 -1.53 -0.10
N THR A 577 29.93 -2.69 -0.69
CA THR A 577 31.02 -2.75 -1.67
C THR A 577 30.72 -1.90 -2.91
N GLU A 578 29.47 -1.83 -3.34
CA GLU A 578 29.05 -1.04 -4.50
C GLU A 578 29.00 0.47 -4.19
N VAL A 579 28.50 0.83 -3.00
CA VAL A 579 28.56 2.21 -2.49
C VAL A 579 30.00 2.70 -2.40
N LYS A 580 30.91 1.85 -1.90
CA LYS A 580 32.33 2.16 -1.81
C LYS A 580 32.98 2.39 -3.18
N LYS A 581 32.75 1.51 -4.16
CA LYS A 581 33.28 1.69 -5.52
C LYS A 581 32.82 3.02 -6.11
N SER A 582 31.53 3.32 -5.99
CA SER A 582 30.95 4.56 -6.52
C SER A 582 31.52 5.81 -5.84
N LEU A 583 31.88 5.75 -4.56
CA LEU A 583 32.53 6.86 -3.85
C LEU A 583 33.98 7.07 -4.33
N HIS A 584 34.73 5.99 -4.53
CA HIS A 584 36.10 6.07 -5.07
C HIS A 584 36.14 6.58 -6.52
N ASP A 585 35.18 6.17 -7.35
CA ASP A 585 35.06 6.66 -8.73
C ASP A 585 34.73 8.15 -8.75
N ALA A 586 33.89 8.64 -7.83
CA ALA A 586 33.56 10.04 -7.68
C ALA A 586 34.77 10.91 -7.27
N ASP A 587 35.61 10.42 -6.34
CA ASP A 587 36.81 11.11 -5.87
C ASP A 587 37.92 11.19 -6.94
N SER A 588 37.93 10.26 -7.90
CA SER A 588 38.91 10.24 -9.01
C SER A 588 38.60 11.23 -10.15
N SER A 589 37.34 11.70 -10.22
CA SER A 589 36.89 12.68 -11.22
C SER A 589 37.02 14.10 -10.67
N SER A 590 38.01 14.85 -11.15
CA SER A 590 38.36 16.19 -10.66
C SER A 590 37.39 17.30 -11.10
N SER A 591 36.09 17.17 -10.81
CA SER A 591 35.11 18.23 -11.02
C SER A 591 34.16 18.38 -9.83
N SER A 592 34.35 19.47 -9.10
CA SER A 592 33.38 20.17 -8.23
C SER A 592 32.00 19.50 -8.03
N SER A 593 31.83 18.86 -6.88
CA SER A 593 30.61 18.88 -6.03
C SER A 593 29.23 18.84 -6.69
N SER A 594 29.01 18.08 -7.75
CA SER A 594 27.64 17.82 -8.24
C SER A 594 27.10 16.55 -7.60
N CYS A 595 26.23 16.70 -6.60
CA CYS A 595 25.41 15.61 -6.06
C CYS A 595 24.62 15.00 -7.22
N GLN A 596 24.96 13.78 -7.68
CA GLN A 596 24.26 13.10 -8.78
C GLN A 596 23.16 12.20 -8.21
N PRO A 597 21.90 12.67 -8.11
CA PRO A 597 20.85 11.98 -7.35
C PRO A 597 20.45 10.66 -8.02
N LEU A 598 20.65 10.58 -9.34
CA LEU A 598 20.42 9.39 -10.15
C LEU A 598 21.42 8.27 -9.84
N LEU A 599 22.68 8.58 -9.48
CA LEU A 599 23.64 7.56 -9.05
C LEU A 599 23.24 6.98 -7.68
N PHE A 600 22.88 7.84 -6.74
CA PHE A 600 22.44 7.39 -5.41
C PHE A 600 21.16 6.56 -5.47
N LYS A 601 20.25 6.89 -6.38
CA LYS A 601 19.05 6.07 -6.63
C LYS A 601 19.40 4.66 -7.13
N LYS A 602 20.35 4.56 -8.08
CA LYS A 602 20.82 3.25 -8.58
C LYS A 602 21.50 2.42 -7.48
N LEU A 603 22.26 3.06 -6.60
CA LEU A 603 22.88 2.37 -5.46
C LEU A 603 21.84 1.81 -4.49
N LEU A 604 20.74 2.53 -4.26
CA LEU A 604 19.64 2.04 -3.43
C LEU A 604 18.97 0.78 -4.02
N ASP A 605 18.95 0.63 -5.35
CA ASP A 605 18.40 -0.59 -5.99
C ASP A 605 19.24 -1.84 -5.70
N SER A 606 20.50 -1.69 -5.25
CA SER A 606 21.37 -2.81 -4.84
C SER A 606 21.21 -3.21 -3.37
N PHE A 607 20.43 -2.46 -2.59
CA PHE A 607 20.16 -2.77 -1.19
C PHE A 607 19.08 -3.85 -1.06
N SER A 608 19.34 -4.85 -0.22
CA SER A 608 18.33 -5.79 0.26
C SER A 608 18.49 -5.96 1.77
N LEU A 609 17.39 -5.94 2.51
CA LEU A 609 17.45 -6.09 3.96
C LEU A 609 17.82 -7.54 4.31
N GLN A 610 19.00 -7.73 4.89
CA GLN A 610 19.41 -9.02 5.42
C GLN A 610 18.64 -9.38 6.69
N GLN A 611 18.54 -10.68 6.99
CA GLN A 611 17.94 -11.11 8.25
C GLN A 611 18.87 -10.67 9.39
N PHE A 612 18.38 -9.81 10.27
CA PHE A 612 19.09 -9.48 11.50
C PHE A 612 19.01 -10.68 12.44
N VAL A 613 20.14 -11.12 12.97
CA VAL A 613 20.20 -12.20 13.97
C VAL A 613 20.99 -11.68 15.16
N LEU A 614 20.33 -11.63 16.31
CA LEU A 614 20.94 -11.18 17.55
C LEU A 614 21.67 -12.34 18.23
N TYR A 615 22.99 -12.31 18.12
CA TYR A 615 23.97 -13.14 18.83
C TYR A 615 24.51 -12.44 20.08
N GLY A 616 24.60 -11.11 20.05
CA GLY A 616 25.05 -10.28 21.17
C GLY A 616 24.08 -10.26 22.35
N THR A 617 24.53 -9.71 23.47
CA THR A 617 23.67 -9.40 24.62
C THR A 617 23.65 -7.89 24.82
N PRO A 618 22.86 -7.17 24.00
CA PRO A 618 22.89 -5.72 24.01
C PRO A 618 22.45 -5.22 25.39
N ARG A 619 23.20 -4.29 25.96
CA ARG A 619 22.86 -3.59 27.21
C ARG A 619 22.54 -2.13 26.87
N SER A 620 21.40 -1.66 27.35
CA SER A 620 20.99 -0.26 27.21
C SER A 620 21.75 0.62 28.21
N VAL A 621 22.49 1.60 27.71
CA VAL A 621 23.14 2.62 28.54
C VAL A 621 22.11 3.72 28.82
N HIS A 622 21.57 3.74 30.04
CA HIS A 622 20.81 4.88 30.53
C HIS A 622 21.79 5.97 30.95
N ALA A 623 21.83 7.08 30.22
CA ALA A 623 22.48 8.29 30.69
C ALA A 623 21.55 8.99 31.70
N GLU A 624 21.38 8.40 32.88
CA GLU A 624 20.94 9.15 34.06
C GLU A 624 22.20 9.70 34.72
N LEU A 625 22.48 10.99 34.48
CA LEU A 625 23.30 11.77 35.38
C LEU A 625 22.57 11.79 36.72
N ALA A 626 22.96 10.92 37.64
CA ALA A 626 22.63 11.08 39.04
C ALA A 626 23.26 12.42 39.48
N VAL A 627 22.43 13.46 39.56
CA VAL A 627 22.79 14.66 40.31
C VAL A 627 22.93 14.20 41.76
N PRO A 628 24.11 14.32 42.40
CA PRO A 628 24.22 14.04 43.82
C PRO A 628 23.28 15.01 44.53
N VAL A 629 22.30 14.48 45.25
CA VAL A 629 21.57 15.27 46.22
C VAL A 629 22.48 15.32 47.45
N ASP A 630 23.21 16.42 47.58
CA ASP A 630 23.79 16.83 48.87
C ASP A 630 22.70 17.46 49.76
#